data_AF-A0AAJ4AHD8-F1
#
_entry.id   AF-A0AAJ4AHD8-F1
#
_cell.length_a   1.000
_cell.length_b   1.000
_cell.length_c   1.000
_cell.angle_alpha   90.00
_cell.angle_beta   90.00
_cell.angle_gamma   90.00
#
_symmetry.space_group_name_H-M   'P 1'
#
loop_
_entity.id
_entity.type
_entity.pdbx_description
1 polymer ?
#
loop_
_entity_poly.entity_id
_entity_poly.type
_entity_poly.pdbx_seq_one_letter_code
_entity_poly.pdbx_strand_id
1 'polypeptide(L)'
;MKRLIYLLPFMVVPAQAGEFDASPYAKQGCPADFFTQKATVFNAVTICATNQVPIDKLRHAANVAAQWLDNDQDGQVDQTGIVNELQGNRATLVMSARGFSDQAFEQMDIDGIVGQDLSAEETNPDADRDASQEEIHHLILNAGWQGLFPNVFSDQSSQQSELYRQWQTAEQKGYYFYDDPTCDDECKVTEFFYLATAAYSGSQADLFSDEMRLKTRKALSDKLPGTVAIMESERYHYPNHIWPDGHYKHQNNIHIE
;
A
#
# COMPACT_ATOMS: atom_id res chain seq x y z
N MET A 1 -15.30 9.49 -0.86
CA MET A 1 -14.32 10.25 -1.66
C MET A 1 -13.64 9.26 -2.56
N LYS A 2 -13.49 9.55 -3.86
CA LYS A 2 -12.77 8.68 -4.80
C LYS A 2 -11.28 8.89 -4.54
N ARG A 3 -10.55 7.86 -4.13
CA ARG A 3 -9.10 7.95 -3.91
C ARG A 3 -8.43 6.73 -4.53
N LEU A 4 -7.85 6.95 -5.70
CA LEU A 4 -6.79 6.13 -6.25
C LEU A 4 -5.55 7.03 -6.16
N ILE A 5 -4.60 6.70 -5.28
CA ILE A 5 -3.42 7.53 -5.05
C ILE A 5 -2.30 6.99 -5.94
N TYR A 6 -1.83 7.84 -6.84
CA TYR A 6 -0.77 7.57 -7.82
C TYR A 6 0.57 7.95 -7.22
N LEU A 7 1.52 7.02 -7.16
CA LEU A 7 2.89 7.30 -6.73
C LEU A 7 3.91 6.63 -7.68
N LEU A 8 4.81 7.47 -8.20
CA LEU A 8 6.01 7.23 -9.03
C LEU A 8 5.90 7.18 -10.57
N PRO A 9 6.96 7.65 -11.29
CA PRO A 9 6.86 8.17 -12.63
C PRO A 9 6.88 7.08 -13.70
N PHE A 10 5.92 7.21 -14.61
CA PHE A 10 5.83 6.51 -15.89
C PHE A 10 7.19 6.34 -16.60
N MET A 11 7.65 5.08 -16.72
CA MET A 11 8.10 4.63 -18.03
C MET A 11 6.89 4.03 -18.74
N VAL A 12 6.31 4.78 -19.69
CA VAL A 12 5.36 4.21 -20.67
C VAL A 12 6.14 3.23 -21.55
N VAL A 13 6.34 2.00 -21.07
CA VAL A 13 6.70 0.87 -21.90
C VAL A 13 5.38 0.37 -22.50
N PRO A 14 5.27 0.18 -23.82
CA PRO A 14 4.01 -0.28 -24.41
C PRO A 14 3.58 -1.57 -23.70
N ALA A 15 2.33 -1.58 -23.24
CA ALA A 15 1.68 -2.77 -22.71
C ALA A 15 1.93 -3.96 -23.65
N GLN A 16 2.15 -5.15 -23.11
CA GLN A 16 2.19 -6.33 -23.96
C GLN A 16 0.83 -6.46 -24.65
N ALA A 17 0.86 -6.72 -25.96
CA ALA A 17 -0.35 -6.71 -26.79
C ALA A 17 -1.46 -7.58 -26.16
N GLY A 18 -2.59 -6.96 -25.84
CA GLY A 18 -3.80 -7.61 -25.34
C GLY A 18 -3.89 -7.83 -23.81
N GLU A 19 -2.97 -7.29 -23.01
CA GLU A 19 -3.06 -7.38 -21.54
C GLU A 19 -4.36 -6.77 -20.96
N PHE A 20 -4.82 -5.66 -21.53
CA PHE A 20 -6.00 -4.92 -21.08
C PHE A 20 -7.24 -5.17 -21.95
N ASP A 21 -7.22 -6.21 -22.79
CA ASP A 21 -8.40 -6.62 -23.55
C ASP A 21 -9.37 -7.40 -22.65
N ALA A 22 -10.67 -7.16 -22.82
CA ALA A 22 -11.71 -7.89 -22.08
C ALA A 22 -11.56 -9.41 -22.29
N SER A 23 -11.64 -10.17 -21.19
CA SER A 23 -11.38 -11.60 -21.17
C SER A 23 -12.64 -12.39 -20.77
N PRO A 24 -12.95 -13.52 -21.43
CA PRO A 24 -14.02 -14.41 -20.99
C PRO A 24 -13.72 -15.09 -19.64
N TYR A 25 -12.48 -14.97 -19.15
CA TYR A 25 -12.04 -15.48 -17.85
C TYR A 25 -11.98 -14.39 -16.77
N ALA A 26 -12.64 -13.25 -17.01
CA ALA A 26 -12.72 -12.15 -16.05
C ALA A 26 -13.20 -12.60 -14.66
N LYS A 27 -12.57 -12.10 -13.61
CA LYS A 27 -12.92 -12.42 -12.22
C LYS A 27 -13.96 -11.44 -11.68
N GLN A 28 -15.05 -11.99 -11.15
CA GLN A 28 -16.10 -11.18 -10.53
C GLN A 28 -15.57 -10.41 -9.31
N GLY A 29 -16.00 -9.16 -9.20
CA GLY A 29 -15.57 -8.25 -8.14
C GLY A 29 -14.26 -7.51 -8.44
N CYS A 30 -13.60 -7.79 -9.57
CA CYS A 30 -12.54 -6.95 -10.09
C CYS A 30 -13.10 -5.76 -10.88
N PRO A 31 -12.38 -4.63 -10.96
CA PRO A 31 -12.96 -3.40 -11.49
C PRO A 31 -13.03 -3.36 -13.02
N ALA A 32 -12.51 -4.37 -13.75
CA ALA A 32 -12.61 -4.46 -15.21
C ALA A 32 -12.54 -5.91 -15.70
N ASP A 33 -13.00 -6.15 -16.93
CA ASP A 33 -13.10 -7.49 -17.54
C ASP A 33 -11.76 -8.06 -18.04
N PHE A 34 -10.65 -7.32 -17.93
CA PHE A 34 -9.31 -7.82 -18.27
C PHE A 34 -8.59 -8.47 -17.08
N PHE A 35 -9.11 -8.36 -15.85
CA PHE A 35 -8.56 -9.03 -14.67
C PHE A 35 -8.97 -10.50 -14.66
N THR A 36 -8.00 -11.40 -14.80
CA THR A 36 -8.25 -12.85 -14.94
C THR A 36 -7.84 -13.68 -13.74
N GLN A 37 -7.20 -13.05 -12.75
CA GLN A 37 -6.79 -13.66 -11.50
C GLN A 37 -7.24 -12.79 -10.34
N LYS A 38 -7.61 -13.42 -9.23
CA LYS A 38 -8.05 -12.71 -8.03
C LYS A 38 -7.50 -13.35 -6.77
N ALA A 39 -7.11 -12.54 -5.80
CA ALA A 39 -6.92 -12.97 -4.43
C ALA A 39 -7.82 -12.18 -3.48
N THR A 40 -8.14 -12.77 -2.33
CA THR A 40 -8.84 -12.11 -1.25
C THR A 40 -8.15 -12.46 0.07
N VAL A 41 -7.75 -11.42 0.80
CA VAL A 41 -6.98 -11.54 2.04
C VAL A 41 -7.85 -11.09 3.22
N PHE A 42 -8.01 -11.96 4.22
CA PHE A 42 -8.88 -11.77 5.39
C PHE A 42 -10.33 -11.35 5.05
N ASN A 43 -10.82 -11.67 3.85
CA ASN A 43 -12.10 -11.16 3.31
C ASN A 43 -12.21 -9.63 3.33
N ALA A 44 -11.09 -8.91 3.34
CA ALA A 44 -11.02 -7.47 3.54
C ALA A 44 -10.33 -6.75 2.38
N VAL A 45 -9.23 -7.31 1.86
CA VAL A 45 -8.48 -6.77 0.73
C VAL A 45 -8.67 -7.67 -0.49
N THR A 46 -9.07 -7.06 -1.60
CA THR A 46 -9.15 -7.72 -2.91
C THR A 46 -7.89 -7.41 -3.70
N ILE A 47 -7.30 -8.42 -4.36
CA ILE A 47 -6.21 -8.22 -5.32
C ILE A 47 -6.66 -8.75 -6.66
N CYS A 48 -6.61 -7.93 -7.70
CA CYS A 48 -7.03 -8.28 -9.05
C CYS A 48 -5.86 -8.15 -10.00
N ALA A 49 -5.54 -9.21 -10.74
CA ALA A 49 -4.37 -9.23 -11.62
C ALA A 49 -4.72 -9.58 -13.07
N THR A 50 -4.04 -8.92 -14.01
CA THR A 50 -4.15 -9.23 -15.44
C THR A 50 -3.58 -10.63 -15.72
N ASN A 51 -3.78 -11.13 -16.95
CA ASN A 51 -3.22 -12.41 -17.37
C ASN A 51 -1.68 -12.42 -17.50
N GLN A 52 -1.04 -11.24 -17.52
CA GLN A 52 0.41 -11.11 -17.65
C GLN A 52 1.14 -11.12 -16.30
N VAL A 53 0.41 -10.99 -15.19
CA VAL A 53 0.99 -11.10 -13.85
C VAL A 53 1.22 -12.58 -13.52
N PRO A 54 2.46 -13.03 -13.26
CA PRO A 54 2.72 -14.39 -12.83
C PRO A 54 2.02 -14.70 -11.50
N ILE A 55 1.44 -15.90 -11.38
CA ILE A 55 0.68 -16.29 -10.18
C ILE A 55 1.49 -16.17 -8.88
N ASP A 56 2.80 -16.38 -8.93
CA ASP A 56 3.65 -16.27 -7.74
C ASP A 56 3.84 -14.82 -7.29
N LYS A 57 3.73 -13.83 -8.20
CA LYS A 57 3.73 -12.40 -7.84
C LYS A 57 2.40 -12.01 -7.19
N LEU A 58 1.26 -12.50 -7.69
CA LEU A 58 -0.05 -12.33 -7.03
C LEU A 58 -0.04 -12.95 -5.62
N ARG A 59 0.50 -14.17 -5.49
CA ARG A 59 0.67 -14.83 -4.18
C ARG A 59 1.54 -14.00 -3.26
N HIS A 60 2.68 -13.50 -3.73
CA HIS A 60 3.58 -12.68 -2.94
C HIS A 60 2.85 -11.43 -2.40
N ALA A 61 2.19 -10.67 -3.27
CA ALA A 61 1.39 -9.51 -2.87
C ALA A 61 0.31 -9.88 -1.83
N ALA A 62 -0.40 -11.00 -2.01
CA ALA A 62 -1.38 -11.46 -1.03
C ALA A 62 -0.78 -11.81 0.33
N ASN A 63 0.43 -12.38 0.36
CA ASN A 63 1.15 -12.65 1.61
C ASN A 63 1.63 -11.37 2.29
N VAL A 64 2.14 -10.39 1.54
CA VAL A 64 2.52 -9.08 2.07
C VAL A 64 1.30 -8.36 2.68
N ALA A 65 0.15 -8.38 2.00
CA ALA A 65 -1.09 -7.83 2.55
C ALA A 65 -1.52 -8.52 3.84
N ALA A 66 -1.37 -9.86 3.92
CA ALA A 66 -1.66 -10.59 5.15
C ALA A 66 -0.71 -10.18 6.28
N GLN A 67 0.58 -10.03 6.01
CA GLN A 67 1.59 -9.61 7.01
C GLN A 67 1.43 -8.15 7.47
N TRP A 68 0.86 -7.28 6.65
CA TRP A 68 0.51 -5.93 7.09
C TRP A 68 -0.73 -5.91 8.00
N LEU A 69 -1.67 -6.85 7.83
CA LEU A 69 -2.89 -6.95 8.64
C LEU A 69 -2.71 -7.79 9.91
N ASP A 70 -1.83 -8.78 9.87
CA ASP A 70 -1.46 -9.73 10.93
C ASP A 70 0.07 -9.73 11.04
N ASN A 71 0.60 -8.72 11.74
CA ASN A 71 2.02 -8.42 11.75
C ASN A 71 2.81 -9.30 12.70
N ASP A 72 2.18 -9.81 13.76
CA ASP A 72 2.76 -10.87 14.61
C ASP A 72 2.60 -12.28 14.01
N GLN A 73 1.82 -12.38 12.93
CA GLN A 73 1.52 -13.58 12.18
C GLN A 73 0.87 -14.66 13.04
N ASP A 74 -0.01 -14.35 13.98
CA ASP A 74 -0.70 -15.36 14.79
C ASP A 74 -1.90 -16.03 14.09
N GLY A 75 -2.26 -15.53 12.91
CA GLY A 75 -3.39 -15.98 12.10
C GLY A 75 -4.62 -15.10 12.21
N GLN A 76 -4.57 -14.01 12.97
CA GLN A 76 -5.67 -13.07 13.18
C GLN A 76 -5.24 -11.65 12.83
N VAL A 77 -6.17 -10.83 12.36
CA VAL A 77 -5.90 -9.41 12.10
C VAL A 77 -5.62 -8.69 13.42
N ASP A 78 -4.46 -8.04 13.54
CA ASP A 78 -4.01 -7.34 14.77
C ASP A 78 -5.03 -6.28 15.21
N GLN A 79 -5.43 -5.42 14.27
CA GLN A 79 -6.43 -4.39 14.48
C GLN A 79 -7.76 -4.80 13.85
N THR A 80 -8.48 -5.73 14.47
CA THR A 80 -9.75 -6.28 13.96
C THR A 80 -10.75 -5.25 13.42
N GLY A 81 -10.84 -4.06 14.02
CA GLY A 81 -11.72 -2.98 13.57
C GLY A 81 -11.44 -2.46 12.15
N ILE A 82 -10.22 -2.64 11.63
CA ILE A 82 -9.82 -2.19 10.29
C ILE A 82 -10.54 -2.95 9.18
N VAL A 83 -10.98 -4.19 9.45
CA VAL A 83 -11.65 -5.05 8.46
C VAL A 83 -12.90 -4.41 7.90
N ASN A 84 -13.72 -3.76 8.75
CA ASN A 84 -14.96 -3.11 8.31
C ASN A 84 -14.67 -1.89 7.42
N GLU A 85 -13.61 -1.13 7.72
CA GLU A 85 -13.20 0.01 6.90
C GLU A 85 -12.71 -0.46 5.52
N LEU A 86 -11.84 -1.48 5.50
CA LEU A 86 -11.32 -2.06 4.25
C LEU A 86 -12.46 -2.63 3.38
N GLN A 87 -13.42 -3.33 3.99
CA GLN A 87 -14.61 -3.84 3.28
C GLN A 87 -15.52 -2.72 2.79
N GLY A 88 -15.80 -1.72 3.64
CA GLY A 88 -16.66 -0.58 3.29
C GLY A 88 -16.08 0.28 2.16
N ASN A 89 -14.76 0.39 2.11
CA ASN A 89 -14.01 1.09 1.06
C ASN A 89 -13.63 0.18 -0.12
N ARG A 90 -14.05 -1.09 -0.12
CA ARG A 90 -13.70 -2.10 -1.13
C ARG A 90 -12.20 -2.06 -1.49
N ALA A 91 -11.33 -2.12 -0.48
CA ALA A 91 -9.89 -2.02 -0.65
C ALA A 91 -9.39 -2.98 -1.75
N THR A 92 -8.89 -2.43 -2.85
CA THR A 92 -8.52 -3.20 -4.04
C THR A 92 -7.12 -2.85 -4.55
N LEU A 93 -6.22 -3.83 -4.53
CA LEU A 93 -4.95 -3.77 -5.25
C LEU A 93 -5.16 -4.27 -6.69
N VAL A 94 -4.75 -3.50 -7.70
CA VAL A 94 -4.78 -3.93 -9.10
C VAL A 94 -3.36 -4.18 -9.61
N MET A 95 -3.13 -5.32 -10.25
CA MET A 95 -1.80 -5.70 -10.72
C MET A 95 -1.78 -5.88 -12.24
N SER A 96 -0.74 -5.36 -12.87
CA SER A 96 -0.41 -5.58 -14.28
C SER A 96 1.07 -5.97 -14.41
N ALA A 97 1.52 -6.31 -15.61
CA ALA A 97 2.92 -6.64 -15.84
C ALA A 97 3.86 -5.47 -15.51
N ARG A 98 3.49 -4.25 -15.91
CA ARG A 98 4.37 -3.07 -15.95
C ARG A 98 3.70 -1.73 -15.60
N GLY A 99 2.60 -1.76 -14.86
CA GLY A 99 1.74 -0.60 -14.65
C GLY A 99 0.59 -0.51 -15.66
N PHE A 100 -0.31 0.43 -15.44
CA PHE A 100 -1.52 0.61 -16.25
C PHE A 100 -1.42 1.88 -17.10
N SER A 101 -2.00 1.86 -18.30
CA SER A 101 -2.18 3.09 -19.09
C SER A 101 -3.43 3.85 -18.63
N ASP A 102 -3.51 5.14 -18.95
CA ASP A 102 -4.71 5.95 -18.70
C ASP A 102 -5.97 5.28 -19.28
N GLN A 103 -5.86 4.72 -20.49
CA GLN A 103 -6.96 3.99 -21.14
C GLN A 103 -7.36 2.71 -20.39
N ALA A 104 -6.42 2.01 -19.75
CA ALA A 104 -6.74 0.85 -18.93
C ALA A 104 -7.48 1.27 -17.66
N PHE A 105 -7.07 2.38 -17.04
CA PHE A 105 -7.76 2.94 -15.87
C PHE A 105 -9.16 3.45 -16.21
N GLU A 106 -9.37 4.09 -17.36
CA GLU A 106 -10.69 4.56 -17.79
C GLU A 106 -11.71 3.43 -17.97
N GLN A 107 -11.24 2.19 -18.19
CA GLN A 107 -12.10 1.01 -18.30
C GLN A 107 -12.48 0.42 -16.93
N MET A 108 -11.84 0.86 -15.84
CA MET A 108 -12.09 0.34 -14.50
C MET A 108 -13.30 1.02 -13.85
N ASP A 109 -14.28 0.24 -13.40
CA ASP A 109 -15.33 0.68 -12.49
C ASP A 109 -14.78 0.78 -11.06
N ILE A 110 -14.27 1.96 -10.74
CA ILE A 110 -13.67 2.30 -9.44
C ILE A 110 -14.68 2.92 -8.45
N ASP A 111 -15.99 2.91 -8.74
CA ASP A 111 -16.95 3.51 -7.82
C ASP A 111 -17.00 2.76 -6.48
N GLY A 112 -16.84 3.51 -5.39
CA GLY A 112 -16.75 2.95 -4.04
C GLY A 112 -15.48 2.13 -3.75
N ILE A 113 -14.45 2.18 -4.62
CA ILE A 113 -13.14 1.58 -4.37
C ILE A 113 -12.16 2.65 -3.89
N VAL A 114 -11.44 2.33 -2.81
CA VAL A 114 -10.09 2.86 -2.56
C VAL A 114 -9.10 1.82 -3.06
N GLY A 115 -8.23 2.22 -3.98
CA GLY A 115 -7.35 1.28 -4.67
C GLY A 115 -5.93 1.77 -4.82
N GLN A 116 -5.06 0.83 -5.14
CA GLN A 116 -3.65 1.03 -5.42
C GLN A 116 -3.25 0.10 -6.58
N ASP A 117 -2.37 0.54 -7.46
CA ASP A 117 -1.80 -0.34 -8.49
C ASP A 117 -0.42 -0.88 -8.11
N LEU A 118 -0.02 -1.99 -8.72
CA LEU A 118 1.26 -2.64 -8.49
C LEU A 118 1.74 -3.38 -9.74
N SER A 119 2.98 -3.10 -10.13
CA SER A 119 3.65 -3.78 -11.24
C SER A 119 4.23 -5.14 -10.82
N ALA A 120 4.03 -6.17 -11.63
CA ALA A 120 4.65 -7.48 -11.42
C ALA A 120 6.18 -7.45 -11.54
N GLU A 121 6.75 -6.52 -12.33
CA GLU A 121 8.20 -6.35 -12.46
C GLU A 121 8.86 -5.82 -11.17
N GLU A 122 8.11 -5.09 -10.34
CA GLU A 122 8.60 -4.48 -9.09
C GLU A 122 8.13 -5.21 -7.83
N THR A 123 7.32 -6.25 -7.99
CA THR A 123 6.87 -7.11 -6.89
C THR A 123 7.93 -8.18 -6.63
N ASN A 124 8.49 -8.28 -5.42
CA ASN A 124 9.52 -9.25 -5.05
C ASN A 124 10.67 -9.40 -6.08
N PRO A 125 11.42 -8.32 -6.39
CA PRO A 125 12.60 -8.43 -7.24
C PRO A 125 13.78 -9.00 -6.43
N ASP A 126 14.50 -9.97 -6.98
CA ASP A 126 15.54 -10.74 -6.27
C ASP A 126 16.68 -9.89 -5.67
N ALA A 127 16.96 -8.71 -6.24
CA ALA A 127 18.11 -7.87 -5.88
C ALA A 127 17.76 -6.42 -5.55
N ASP A 128 16.48 -6.04 -5.68
CA ASP A 128 16.03 -4.65 -5.59
C ASP A 128 14.92 -4.50 -4.53
N ARG A 129 14.38 -3.28 -4.41
CA ARG A 129 13.25 -2.96 -3.53
C ARG A 129 11.99 -3.69 -3.98
N ASP A 130 11.30 -4.34 -3.05
CA ASP A 130 9.98 -4.94 -3.27
C ASP A 130 8.88 -3.89 -3.11
N ALA A 131 8.42 -3.33 -4.23
CA ALA A 131 7.39 -2.29 -4.22
C ALA A 131 6.06 -2.76 -3.62
N SER A 132 5.80 -4.07 -3.57
CA SER A 132 4.58 -4.57 -2.94
C SER A 132 4.50 -4.26 -1.44
N GLN A 133 5.64 -4.06 -0.77
CA GLN A 133 5.68 -3.63 0.64
C GLN A 133 5.08 -2.23 0.80
N GLU A 134 5.35 -1.31 -0.13
CA GLU A 134 4.85 0.08 -0.15
C GLU A 134 3.41 0.17 -0.60
N GLU A 135 3.11 -0.35 -1.79
CA GLU A 135 1.80 -0.14 -2.40
C GLU A 135 0.68 -0.76 -1.55
N ILE A 136 0.97 -1.90 -0.91
CA ILE A 136 0.00 -2.53 -0.03
C ILE A 136 -0.12 -1.77 1.30
N HIS A 137 0.98 -1.18 1.79
CA HIS A 137 0.92 -0.29 2.95
C HIS A 137 0.06 0.95 2.66
N HIS A 138 0.27 1.59 1.51
CA HIS A 138 -0.53 2.71 1.03
C HIS A 138 -2.01 2.34 0.97
N LEU A 139 -2.35 1.20 0.35
CA LEU A 139 -3.73 0.71 0.26
C LEU A 139 -4.36 0.55 1.65
N ILE A 140 -3.68 -0.12 2.59
CA ILE A 140 -4.22 -0.40 3.93
C ILE A 140 -4.31 0.88 4.77
N LEU A 141 -3.36 1.80 4.64
CA LEU A 141 -3.42 3.12 5.27
C LEU A 141 -4.65 3.89 4.79
N ASN A 142 -4.80 4.02 3.48
CA ASN A 142 -5.81 4.87 2.84
C ASN A 142 -7.22 4.29 2.94
N ALA A 143 -7.37 2.97 2.77
CA ALA A 143 -8.67 2.29 2.81
C ALA A 143 -9.09 1.84 4.22
N GLY A 144 -8.14 1.74 5.16
CA GLY A 144 -8.39 1.21 6.50
C GLY A 144 -8.12 2.22 7.61
N TRP A 145 -6.85 2.52 7.85
CA TRP A 145 -6.40 3.31 9.00
C TRP A 145 -6.98 4.73 9.04
N GLN A 146 -7.07 5.41 7.90
CA GLN A 146 -7.64 6.75 7.82
C GLN A 146 -9.11 6.79 8.22
N GLY A 147 -9.90 5.78 7.83
CA GLY A 147 -11.31 5.66 8.23
C GLY A 147 -11.47 5.28 9.70
N LEU A 148 -10.63 4.37 10.19
CA LEU A 148 -10.73 3.84 11.55
C LEU A 148 -10.29 4.85 12.62
N PHE A 149 -9.21 5.60 12.37
CA PHE A 149 -8.67 6.60 13.29
C PHE A 149 -8.32 7.91 12.55
N PRO A 150 -9.33 8.67 12.07
CA PRO A 150 -9.12 9.85 11.23
C PRO A 150 -8.34 10.97 11.95
N ASN A 151 -8.49 11.10 13.26
CA ASN A 151 -7.72 12.08 14.05
C ASN A 151 -6.22 11.75 14.11
N VAL A 152 -5.83 10.52 13.78
CA VAL A 152 -4.45 10.03 13.84
C VAL A 152 -3.86 9.94 12.45
N PHE A 153 -4.52 9.23 11.52
CA PHE A 153 -3.93 8.85 10.24
C PHE A 153 -4.42 9.66 9.03
N SER A 154 -5.45 10.51 9.17
CA SER A 154 -5.96 11.24 8.00
C SER A 154 -4.87 12.08 7.33
N ASP A 155 -4.81 12.00 6.01
CA ASP A 155 -3.90 12.76 5.16
C ASP A 155 -4.45 14.15 4.78
N GLN A 156 -5.65 14.50 5.23
CA GLN A 156 -6.32 15.72 4.84
C GLN A 156 -5.82 16.93 5.64
N SER A 157 -5.46 17.97 4.91
CA SER A 157 -5.08 19.27 5.48
C SER A 157 -6.18 19.89 6.34
N SER A 158 -7.45 19.65 6.03
CA SER A 158 -8.60 20.12 6.80
C SER A 158 -8.74 19.43 8.16
N GLN A 159 -8.32 18.16 8.26
CA GLN A 159 -8.43 17.36 9.48
C GLN A 159 -7.30 17.67 10.47
N GLN A 160 -6.10 17.99 9.96
CA GLN A 160 -4.90 18.17 10.78
C GLN A 160 -4.74 16.98 11.74
N SER A 161 -4.58 15.77 11.20
CA SER A 161 -4.36 14.58 12.03
C SER A 161 -3.00 14.64 12.76
N GLU A 162 -2.77 13.71 13.68
CA GLU A 162 -1.44 13.51 14.28
C GLU A 162 -0.37 13.28 13.20
N LEU A 163 -0.65 12.40 12.23
CA LEU A 163 0.25 12.07 11.14
C LEU A 163 0.52 13.27 10.22
N TYR A 164 -0.53 13.99 9.82
CA TYR A 164 -0.40 15.17 8.95
C TYR A 164 0.56 16.21 9.55
N ARG A 165 0.43 16.48 10.87
CA ARG A 165 1.34 17.39 11.58
C ARG A 165 2.78 16.87 11.66
N GLN A 166 2.97 15.55 11.77
CA GLN A 166 4.31 14.97 11.77
C GLN A 166 4.99 15.10 10.40
N TRP A 167 4.24 14.86 9.32
CA TRP A 167 4.72 15.09 7.96
C TRP A 167 5.18 16.55 7.76
N GLN A 168 4.34 17.53 8.12
CA GLN A 168 4.70 18.96 8.05
C GLN A 168 5.97 19.28 8.85
N THR A 169 6.11 18.67 10.04
CA THR A 169 7.31 18.85 10.88
C THR A 169 8.55 18.26 10.21
N ALA A 170 8.42 17.10 9.53
CA ALA A 170 9.50 16.45 8.82
C ALA A 170 9.97 17.29 7.62
N GLU A 171 9.06 17.82 6.82
CA GLU A 171 9.39 18.73 5.71
C GLU A 171 10.02 20.03 6.21
N GLN A 172 9.42 20.69 7.22
CA GLN A 172 9.91 21.95 7.75
C GLN A 172 11.36 21.83 8.28
N LYS A 173 11.70 20.68 8.87
CA LYS A 173 13.06 20.40 9.38
C LYS A 173 14.00 19.85 8.32
N GLY A 174 13.53 19.60 7.10
CA GLY A 174 14.29 19.01 6.01
C GLY A 174 14.71 17.57 6.29
N TYR A 175 13.89 16.82 7.01
CA TYR A 175 14.08 15.38 7.25
C TYR A 175 13.39 14.52 6.20
N TYR A 176 12.34 15.06 5.58
CA TYR A 176 11.62 14.47 4.47
C TYR A 176 11.53 15.47 3.32
N PHE A 177 11.64 14.99 2.08
CA PHE A 177 11.50 15.77 0.86
C PHE A 177 10.92 14.89 -0.25
N TYR A 178 9.90 15.40 -0.95
CA TYR A 178 9.25 14.71 -2.06
C TYR A 178 8.98 15.70 -3.19
N ASP A 179 9.64 15.53 -4.33
CA ASP A 179 9.65 16.49 -5.45
C ASP A 179 8.82 16.08 -6.66
N ASP A 180 8.05 14.99 -6.57
CA ASP A 180 7.09 14.66 -7.61
C ASP A 180 6.04 15.79 -7.73
N PRO A 181 5.98 16.49 -8.88
CA PRO A 181 5.06 17.61 -9.08
C PRO A 181 3.59 17.17 -9.23
N THR A 182 3.33 15.88 -9.41
CA THR A 182 1.98 15.30 -9.51
C THR A 182 1.41 14.91 -8.14
N CYS A 183 2.26 14.85 -7.11
CA CYS A 183 1.91 14.44 -5.76
C CYS A 183 1.48 15.63 -4.89
N ASP A 184 0.25 15.60 -4.41
CA ASP A 184 -0.30 16.57 -3.48
C ASP A 184 0.04 16.24 -2.01
N ASP A 185 -0.50 17.01 -1.07
CA ASP A 185 -0.29 16.77 0.36
C ASP A 185 -0.76 15.38 0.80
N GLU A 186 -1.86 14.87 0.25
CA GLU A 186 -2.45 13.60 0.67
C GLU A 186 -1.49 12.44 0.33
N CYS A 187 -0.99 12.49 -0.89
CA CYS A 187 0.05 11.63 -1.42
C CYS A 187 1.36 11.71 -0.60
N LYS A 188 1.84 12.92 -0.30
CA LYS A 188 3.09 13.10 0.47
C LYS A 188 3.01 12.61 1.91
N VAL A 189 1.85 12.74 2.56
CA VAL A 189 1.64 12.26 3.93
C VAL A 189 1.70 10.74 3.98
N THR A 190 1.10 10.08 2.97
CA THR A 190 1.12 8.63 2.80
C THR A 190 2.55 8.12 2.60
N GLU A 191 3.27 8.71 1.65
CA GLU A 191 4.68 8.38 1.37
C GLU A 191 5.60 8.58 2.57
N PHE A 192 5.47 9.72 3.24
CA PHE A 192 6.22 10.01 4.45
C PHE A 192 6.02 8.93 5.51
N PHE A 193 4.77 8.47 5.68
CA PHE A 193 4.47 7.48 6.69
C PHE A 193 4.99 6.09 6.32
N TYR A 194 4.96 5.71 5.04
CA TYR A 194 5.60 4.50 4.56
C TYR A 194 7.10 4.53 4.82
N LEU A 195 7.80 5.57 4.35
CA LEU A 195 9.25 5.70 4.53
C LEU A 195 9.66 5.82 6.01
N ALA A 196 8.82 6.43 6.85
CA ALA A 196 9.02 6.40 8.28
C ALA A 196 8.86 4.97 8.85
N THR A 197 7.90 4.19 8.36
CA THR A 197 7.70 2.79 8.75
C THR A 197 8.89 1.92 8.30
N ALA A 198 9.42 2.16 7.09
CA ALA A 198 10.65 1.54 6.59
C ALA A 198 11.85 1.87 7.48
N ALA A 199 12.06 3.15 7.84
CA ALA A 199 13.12 3.56 8.75
C ALA A 199 12.97 3.00 10.16
N TYR A 200 11.74 2.89 10.65
CA TYR A 200 11.45 2.29 11.95
C TYR A 200 11.75 0.78 11.96
N SER A 201 11.41 0.08 10.88
CA SER A 201 11.58 -1.38 10.75
C SER A 201 12.96 -1.79 10.23
N GLY A 202 13.74 -0.82 9.70
CA GLY A 202 15.09 -1.03 9.21
C GLY A 202 15.20 -1.51 7.76
N SER A 203 14.19 -1.27 6.91
CA SER A 203 14.29 -1.59 5.48
C SER A 203 15.26 -0.65 4.78
N GLN A 204 16.43 -1.17 4.40
CA GLN A 204 17.45 -0.37 3.71
C GLN A 204 17.13 -0.15 2.24
N ALA A 205 16.42 -1.09 1.60
CA ALA A 205 16.06 -1.00 0.19
C ALA A 205 15.13 0.20 -0.08
N ASP A 206 14.13 0.39 0.77
CA ASP A 206 13.19 1.52 0.68
C ASP A 206 13.82 2.86 1.05
N LEU A 207 14.89 2.85 1.84
CA LEU A 207 15.58 4.07 2.30
C LEU A 207 16.81 4.40 1.44
N PHE A 208 16.89 3.82 0.23
CA PHE A 208 18.02 4.06 -0.66
C PHE A 208 18.04 5.52 -1.15
N SER A 209 16.86 6.11 -1.42
CA SER A 209 16.73 7.51 -1.85
C SER A 209 17.09 8.51 -0.73
N ASP A 210 17.19 9.79 -1.09
CA ASP A 210 17.40 10.90 -0.14
C ASP A 210 16.10 11.60 0.26
N GLU A 211 14.95 11.06 -0.14
CA GLU A 211 13.62 11.58 0.22
C GLU A 211 13.43 11.52 1.73
N MET A 212 13.72 10.37 2.35
CA MET A 212 13.75 10.21 3.80
C MET A 212 15.19 10.18 4.32
N ARG A 213 15.59 11.27 5.01
CA ARG A 213 16.95 11.40 5.56
C ARG A 213 17.14 10.68 6.90
N LEU A 214 16.06 10.40 7.61
CA LEU A 214 16.11 9.69 8.89
C LEU A 214 16.01 8.18 8.66
N LYS A 215 17.14 7.55 8.29
CA LYS A 215 17.16 6.15 7.80
C LYS A 215 17.16 5.06 8.89
N THR A 216 16.86 5.40 10.15
CA THR A 216 16.86 4.42 11.26
C THR A 216 15.82 4.76 12.33
N ARG A 217 15.32 3.73 13.03
CA ARG A 217 14.43 3.88 14.20
C ARG A 217 14.99 4.84 15.24
N LYS A 218 16.30 4.78 15.50
CA LYS A 218 16.96 5.69 16.43
C LYS A 218 16.90 7.15 15.94
N ALA A 219 17.21 7.41 14.67
CA ALA A 219 17.15 8.75 14.11
C ALA A 219 15.72 9.31 14.12
N LEU A 220 14.72 8.48 13.80
CA LEU A 220 13.31 8.81 13.93
C LEU A 220 12.94 9.17 15.38
N SER A 221 13.28 8.31 16.34
CA SER A 221 12.98 8.53 17.76
C SER A 221 13.60 9.82 18.29
N ASP A 222 14.84 10.12 17.88
CA ASP A 222 15.57 11.30 18.34
C ASP A 222 15.08 12.61 17.69
N LYS A 223 14.54 12.56 16.46
CA LYS A 223 14.27 13.77 15.64
C LYS A 223 12.79 14.01 15.31
N LEU A 224 12.01 12.93 15.22
CA LEU A 224 10.56 12.89 14.98
C LEU A 224 9.87 11.94 15.97
N PRO A 225 9.99 12.17 17.30
CA PRO A 225 9.41 11.28 18.31
C PRO A 225 7.88 11.14 18.20
N GLY A 226 7.18 12.16 17.64
CA GLY A 226 5.74 12.08 17.41
C GLY A 226 5.35 11.03 16.35
N THR A 227 6.18 10.83 15.31
CA THR A 227 5.97 9.77 14.31
C THR A 227 6.11 8.40 14.94
N VAL A 228 7.13 8.21 15.78
CA VAL A 228 7.33 6.95 16.52
C VAL A 228 6.18 6.70 17.49
N ALA A 229 5.67 7.74 18.17
CA ALA A 229 4.54 7.62 19.08
C ALA A 229 3.22 7.21 18.39
N ILE A 230 3.05 7.52 17.11
CA ILE A 230 1.94 6.99 16.30
C ILE A 230 2.12 5.48 16.14
N MET A 231 3.31 5.03 15.72
CA MET A 231 3.57 3.60 15.49
C MET A 231 3.49 2.77 16.79
N GLU A 232 3.93 3.31 17.92
CA GLU A 232 4.00 2.64 19.23
C GLU A 232 2.76 2.90 20.12
N SER A 233 1.67 3.46 19.58
CA SER A 233 0.51 3.84 20.38
C SER A 233 -0.19 2.63 20.99
N GLU A 234 -0.54 2.68 22.28
CA GLU A 234 -1.38 1.65 22.93
C GLU A 234 -2.88 1.78 22.59
N ARG A 235 -3.28 2.80 21.82
CA ARG A 235 -4.69 3.05 21.45
C ARG A 235 -5.19 2.12 20.35
N TYR A 236 -4.29 1.50 19.60
CA TYR A 236 -4.53 0.65 18.44
C TYR A 236 -3.31 -0.22 18.17
N HIS A 237 -3.47 -1.27 17.38
CA HIS A 237 -2.36 -2.19 17.05
C HIS A 237 -1.84 -1.90 15.64
N TYR A 238 -0.96 -0.92 15.51
CA TYR A 238 -0.31 -0.61 14.23
C TYR A 238 0.82 -1.61 13.94
N PRO A 239 0.99 -2.10 12.70
CA PRO A 239 2.00 -3.11 12.34
C PRO A 239 3.43 -2.55 12.47
N ASN A 240 4.07 -2.80 13.61
CA ASN A 240 5.38 -2.26 13.96
C ASN A 240 6.39 -3.34 14.44
N HIS A 241 6.08 -4.63 14.26
CA HIS A 241 6.89 -5.75 14.75
C HIS A 241 7.73 -6.40 13.65
N ILE A 242 7.14 -6.70 12.49
CA ILE A 242 7.77 -7.45 11.40
C ILE A 242 7.64 -6.67 10.10
N TRP A 243 8.76 -6.50 9.38
CA TRP A 243 8.71 -6.01 8.01
C TRP A 243 8.25 -7.14 7.09
N PRO A 244 7.20 -6.96 6.26
CA PRO A 244 6.70 -8.03 5.40
C PRO A 244 7.77 -8.56 4.45
N ASP A 245 7.79 -9.87 4.26
CA ASP A 245 8.74 -10.57 3.37
C ASP A 245 8.05 -11.49 2.35
N GLY A 246 6.72 -11.49 2.31
CA GLY A 246 5.91 -12.34 1.43
C GLY A 246 5.75 -13.79 1.89
N HIS A 247 6.22 -14.15 3.09
CA HIS A 247 6.11 -15.50 3.64
C HIS A 247 5.15 -15.55 4.83
N TYR A 248 3.85 -15.49 4.56
CA TYR A 248 2.84 -15.60 5.61
C TYR A 248 2.46 -17.07 5.87
N LYS A 249 2.33 -17.49 7.13
CA LYS A 249 2.15 -18.91 7.46
C LYS A 249 0.69 -19.39 7.49
N HIS A 250 -0.29 -18.49 7.65
CA HIS A 250 -1.72 -18.85 7.80
C HIS A 250 -2.49 -18.72 6.48
N GLN A 251 -2.18 -19.60 5.52
CA GLN A 251 -2.72 -19.54 4.15
C GLN A 251 -4.26 -19.66 4.06
N ASN A 252 -4.95 -20.13 5.10
CA ASN A 252 -6.43 -20.14 5.13
C ASN A 252 -7.04 -18.72 5.10
N ASN A 253 -6.26 -17.70 5.45
CA ASN A 253 -6.68 -16.30 5.39
C ASN A 253 -6.49 -15.68 3.99
N ILE A 254 -5.95 -16.44 3.03
CA ILE A 254 -5.71 -16.01 1.65
C ILE A 254 -6.47 -16.95 0.71
N HIS A 255 -7.43 -16.43 -0.03
CA HIS A 255 -8.13 -17.16 -1.08
C HIS A 255 -7.66 -16.67 -2.45
N ILE A 256 -7.26 -17.58 -3.35
CA ILE A 256 -6.81 -17.26 -4.70
C ILE A 256 -7.66 -18.03 -5.71
N GLU A 257 -8.14 -17.31 -6.72
CA GLU A 257 -9.05 -17.78 -7.77
C GLU A 257 -8.49 -17.54 -9.18
#